data_AF-X1BKE1-F1
#
_entry.id   AF-X1BKE1-F1
#
_cell.length_a   1.000
_cell.length_b   1.000
_cell.length_c   1.000
_cell.angle_alpha   90.00
_cell.angle_beta   90.00
_cell.angle_gamma   90.00
#
_symmetry.space_group_name_H-M   'P 1'
#
loop_
_entity.id
_entity.type
_entity.pdbx_description
1 polymer ?
#
loop_
_entity_poly.entity_id
_entity_poly.type
_entity_poly.pdbx_seq_one_letter_code
_entity_poly.pdbx_strand_id
1 'polypeptide(L)'
;MGGIPLVLNEEAAIRLILKANGITGPLVPLAIKVLREQFDSGEAFGSDVLGPFTPVFNPAGVLAAEAGKVKRKRSKKQKANDKKKSKAWAQANSEGRKNNGDFRAGWNQKRVATRANKILKRL
;
A
#
# COMPACT_ATOMS: atom_id res chain seq x y z
N MET A 1 -48.00 -21.39 4.77
CA MET A 1 -46.61 -20.98 4.44
C MET A 1 -46.65 -19.55 3.90
N GLY A 2 -46.84 -18.56 4.78
CA GLY A 2 -46.88 -17.15 4.40
C GLY A 2 -45.54 -16.51 4.73
N GLY A 3 -44.65 -16.41 3.74
CA GLY A 3 -43.39 -15.69 3.89
C GLY A 3 -43.69 -14.18 3.93
N ILE A 4 -43.40 -13.54 5.06
CA ILE A 4 -43.44 -12.08 5.18
C ILE A 4 -42.29 -11.54 4.32
N PRO A 5 -42.52 -10.73 3.29
CA PRO A 5 -41.44 -10.00 2.67
C PRO A 5 -40.98 -8.96 3.68
N LEU A 6 -39.83 -9.21 4.32
CA LEU A 6 -39.11 -8.18 5.05
C LEU A 6 -38.72 -7.12 4.03
N VAL A 7 -39.56 -6.09 3.88
CA VAL A 7 -39.17 -4.83 3.28
C VAL A 7 -38.08 -4.29 4.20
N LEU A 8 -36.83 -4.62 3.89
CA LEU A 8 -35.66 -4.05 4.53
C LEU A 8 -35.76 -2.55 4.28
N ASN A 9 -36.19 -1.82 5.30
CA ASN A 9 -36.20 -0.36 5.30
C ASN A 9 -34.79 0.10 4.91
N GLU A 10 -34.66 0.78 3.78
CA GLU A 10 -33.39 1.12 3.14
C GLU A 10 -32.42 1.80 4.12
N GLU A 11 -32.95 2.64 5.01
CA GLU A 11 -32.15 3.27 6.08
C GLU A 11 -31.57 2.27 7.07
N ALA A 12 -32.29 1.19 7.39
CA ALA A 12 -31.81 0.15 8.28
C ALA A 12 -30.65 -0.62 7.64
N ALA A 13 -30.71 -0.87 6.33
CA ALA A 13 -29.62 -1.49 5.58
C ALA A 13 -28.38 -0.57 5.53
N ILE A 14 -28.56 0.72 5.25
CA ILE A 14 -27.45 1.70 5.21
C ILE A 14 -26.79 1.82 6.59
N ARG A 15 -27.58 1.89 7.67
CA ARG A 15 -27.05 1.94 9.05
C ARG A 15 -26.22 0.71 9.40
N LEU A 16 -26.62 -0.47 8.93
CA LEU A 16 -25.89 -1.71 9.17
C LEU A 16 -24.51 -1.69 8.48
N ILE A 17 -24.46 -1.21 7.23
CA ILE A 17 -23.22 -1.07 6.47
C ILE A 17 -22.30 -0.03 7.11
N LEU A 18 -22.83 1.12 7.53
CA LEU A 18 -22.05 2.16 8.20
C LEU A 18 -21.44 1.65 9.51
N LYS A 19 -22.20 0.89 10.30
CA LYS A 19 -21.72 0.27 11.54
C LYS A 19 -20.61 -0.75 11.27
N ALA A 20 -20.73 -1.58 10.22
CA ALA A 20 -19.69 -2.54 9.84
C ALA A 20 -18.37 -1.86 9.45
N ASN A 21 -18.43 -0.64 8.91
CA ASN A 21 -17.28 0.18 8.56
C ASN A 21 -16.79 1.09 9.71
N GLY A 22 -17.32 0.92 10.93
CA GLY A 22 -16.91 1.68 12.12
C GLY A 22 -17.47 3.11 12.19
N ILE A 23 -18.35 3.51 11.27
CA ILE A 23 -19.02 4.81 11.29
C ILE A 23 -20.23 4.72 12.22
N THR A 24 -20.11 5.29 13.42
CA THR A 24 -21.16 5.25 14.45
C THR A 24 -21.40 6.64 15.09
N GLY A 25 -22.52 6.79 15.80
CA GLY A 25 -22.83 8.02 16.55
C GLY A 25 -23.40 9.15 15.67
N PRO A 26 -23.08 10.43 15.97
CA PRO A 26 -23.74 11.60 15.38
C PRO A 26 -23.47 11.77 13.87
N LEU A 27 -22.51 11.03 13.32
CA LEU A 27 -22.15 11.07 11.89
C LEU A 27 -23.04 10.20 11.01
N VAL A 28 -23.84 9.29 11.60
CA VAL A 28 -24.69 8.35 10.85
C VAL A 28 -25.73 9.08 9.99
N PRO A 29 -26.48 10.10 10.46
CA PRO A 29 -27.43 10.82 9.62
C PRO A 29 -26.76 11.58 8.46
N LEU A 30 -25.57 12.15 8.71
CA LEU A 30 -24.81 12.86 7.68
C LEU A 30 -24.29 11.88 6.61
N ALA A 31 -23.80 10.71 7.03
CA ALA A 31 -23.37 9.66 6.10
C ALA A 31 -24.54 9.13 5.27
N ILE A 32 -25.72 8.93 5.86
CA ILE A 32 -26.93 8.53 5.13
C ILE A 32 -27.32 9.62 4.11
N LYS A 33 -27.27 10.89 4.49
CA LYS A 33 -27.59 12.01 3.59
C LYS A 33 -26.63 12.07 2.40
N VAL A 34 -25.32 11.99 2.65
CA VAL A 34 -24.30 11.96 1.59
C VAL A 34 -24.49 10.73 0.70
N LEU A 35 -24.77 9.57 1.26
CA LEU A 35 -25.05 8.36 0.48
C LEU A 35 -26.37 8.43 -0.29
N ARG A 36 -27.33 9.27 0.08
CA ARG A 36 -28.53 9.48 -0.75
C ARG A 36 -28.26 10.47 -1.87
N GLU A 37 -27.63 11.60 -1.55
CA GLU A 37 -27.26 12.64 -2.52
C GLU A 37 -26.29 12.14 -3.59
N GLN A 38 -25.38 11.22 -3.23
CA GLN A 38 -24.42 10.62 -4.16
C GLN A 38 -25.04 9.52 -5.05
N PHE A 39 -26.21 8.98 -4.71
CA PHE A 39 -26.84 7.85 -5.43
C PHE A 39 -28.13 8.25 -6.17
N ASP A 40 -28.79 9.36 -5.80
CA ASP A 40 -29.87 9.99 -6.59
C ASP A 40 -29.38 10.51 -7.96
N SER A 41 -28.06 10.65 -8.15
CA SER A 41 -27.45 11.02 -9.43
C SER A 41 -27.43 9.89 -10.47
N GLY A 42 -27.86 8.68 -10.11
CA GLY A 42 -27.99 7.55 -11.03
C GLY A 42 -26.67 7.02 -11.61
N GLU A 43 -25.51 7.48 -11.11
CA GLU A 43 -24.21 7.07 -11.60
C GLU A 43 -23.78 5.77 -10.88
N ALA A 44 -24.28 4.64 -11.39
CA ALA A 44 -24.08 3.32 -10.81
C ALA A 44 -22.58 2.95 -10.73
N PHE A 45 -22.03 2.92 -9.51
CA PHE A 45 -20.78 2.22 -9.23
C PHE A 45 -21.03 0.71 -9.29
N GLY A 46 -20.59 0.06 -10.37
CA GLY A 46 -20.63 -1.41 -10.42
C GLY A 46 -20.32 -2.07 -11.75
N SER A 47 -20.53 -1.39 -12.88
CA SER A 47 -20.19 -1.95 -14.19
C SER A 47 -20.14 -0.85 -15.24
N ASP A 48 -18.95 -0.54 -15.77
CA ASP A 48 -18.73 0.30 -16.96
C ASP A 48 -19.42 1.68 -17.01
N VAL A 49 -19.73 2.29 -15.87
CA VAL A 49 -20.12 3.71 -15.82
C VAL A 49 -18.86 4.55 -15.68
N LEU A 50 -18.77 5.58 -16.52
CA LEU A 50 -17.70 6.56 -16.61
C LEU A 50 -17.59 7.42 -15.33
N GLY A 51 -17.21 6.82 -14.20
CA GLY A 51 -17.01 7.55 -12.95
C GLY A 51 -15.88 8.58 -13.02
N PRO A 52 -15.74 9.45 -12.00
CA PRO A 52 -14.83 10.59 -12.00
C PRO A 52 -13.34 10.22 -12.00
N PHE A 53 -13.02 8.93 -11.89
CA PHE A 53 -11.65 8.40 -11.98
C PHE A 53 -11.36 7.67 -13.30
N THR A 54 -12.30 7.68 -14.24
CA THR A 54 -12.03 7.16 -15.59
C THR A 54 -11.07 8.07 -16.35
N PRO A 55 -10.23 7.52 -17.25
CA PRO A 55 -9.28 8.31 -18.03
C PRO A 55 -9.89 9.48 -18.81
N VAL A 56 -11.15 9.33 -19.23
CA VAL A 56 -11.91 10.33 -19.98
C VAL A 56 -12.23 11.55 -19.12
N PHE A 57 -12.63 11.35 -17.86
CA PHE A 57 -13.05 12.41 -16.94
C PHE A 57 -11.92 12.91 -16.01
N ASN A 58 -10.81 12.17 -15.91
CA ASN A 58 -9.64 12.57 -15.11
C ASN A 58 -8.31 12.42 -15.87
N PRO A 59 -8.09 13.20 -16.95
CA PRO A 59 -6.84 13.15 -17.70
C PRO A 59 -5.64 13.56 -16.83
N ALA A 60 -5.82 14.48 -15.87
CA ALA A 60 -4.77 14.93 -14.96
C ALA A 60 -4.29 13.80 -14.03
N GLY A 61 -5.20 12.97 -13.51
CA GLY A 61 -4.88 11.82 -12.66
C GLY A 61 -4.15 10.72 -13.42
N VAL A 62 -4.51 10.48 -14.68
CA VAL A 62 -3.79 9.54 -15.56
C VAL A 62 -2.36 10.04 -15.84
N LEU A 63 -2.20 11.31 -16.18
CA LEU A 63 -0.89 11.92 -16.40
C LEU A 63 -0.03 11.90 -15.14
N ALA A 64 -0.62 12.15 -13.96
CA ALA A 64 0.09 12.08 -12.68
C ALA A 64 0.49 10.63 -12.34
N ALA A 65 -0.37 9.65 -12.60
CA ALA A 65 -0.06 8.24 -12.41
C ALA A 65 1.05 7.77 -13.36
N GLU A 66 1.01 8.22 -14.62
CA GLU A 66 2.06 7.93 -15.60
C GLU A 66 3.38 8.61 -15.27
N ALA A 67 3.36 9.89 -14.88
CA ALA A 67 4.53 10.60 -14.37
C ALA A 67 5.10 9.95 -13.10
N GLY A 68 4.23 9.42 -12.24
CA GLY A 68 4.61 8.66 -11.03
C GLY A 68 5.32 7.34 -11.33
N LYS A 69 5.12 6.75 -12.52
CA LYS A 69 5.86 5.54 -12.95
C LYS A 69 7.30 5.86 -13.32
N VAL A 70 7.65 7.12 -13.59
CA VAL A 70 9.00 7.52 -13.98
C VAL A 70 9.93 7.46 -12.76
N LYS A 71 10.68 6.35 -12.66
CA LYS A 71 11.72 6.18 -11.63
C LYS A 71 12.86 7.17 -11.87
N ARG A 72 13.12 8.05 -10.90
CA ARG A 72 14.27 8.98 -10.95
C ARG A 72 15.59 8.22 -11.12
N LYS A 73 16.44 8.69 -12.03
CA LYS A 73 17.79 8.12 -12.21
C LYS A 73 18.61 8.36 -10.94
N ARG A 74 19.20 7.29 -10.39
CA ARG A 74 20.16 7.39 -9.26
C ARG A 74 21.41 8.17 -9.67
N SER A 75 21.90 9.03 -8.79
CA SER A 75 23.09 9.83 -9.01
C SER A 75 24.37 8.98 -9.02
N LYS A 76 25.46 9.52 -9.60
CA LYS A 76 26.78 8.86 -9.60
C LYS A 76 27.26 8.56 -8.17
N LYS A 77 27.06 9.50 -7.23
CA LYS A 77 27.42 9.36 -5.81
C LYS A 77 26.63 8.22 -5.13
N GLN A 78 25.33 8.12 -5.39
CA GLN A 78 24.49 7.03 -4.86
C GLN A 78 24.98 5.67 -5.37
N LYS A 79 25.23 5.53 -6.67
CA LYS A 79 25.76 4.29 -7.25
C LYS A 79 27.11 3.88 -6.65
N ALA A 80 28.00 4.84 -6.43
CA ALA A 80 29.29 4.58 -5.79
C ALA A 80 29.12 4.09 -4.35
N ASN A 81 28.23 4.71 -3.58
CA ASN A 81 27.93 4.29 -2.21
C ASN A 81 27.30 2.88 -2.18
N ASP A 82 26.35 2.60 -3.07
CA ASP A 82 25.74 1.26 -3.19
C ASP A 82 26.78 0.19 -3.50
N LYS A 83 27.79 0.50 -4.34
CA LYS A 83 28.91 -0.40 -4.61
C LYS A 83 29.76 -0.66 -3.36
N LYS A 84 30.03 0.36 -2.54
CA LYS A 84 30.73 0.20 -1.26
C LYS A 84 29.92 -0.66 -0.28
N LYS A 85 28.63 -0.38 -0.13
CA LYS A 85 27.72 -1.17 0.71
C LYS A 85 27.68 -2.63 0.26
N SER A 86 27.50 -2.88 -1.04
CA SER A 86 27.47 -4.23 -1.60
C SER A 86 28.76 -5.01 -1.28
N LYS A 87 29.93 -4.39 -1.49
CA LYS A 87 31.22 -4.98 -1.11
C LYS A 87 31.33 -5.30 0.38
N ALA A 88 30.94 -4.35 1.24
CA ALA A 88 31.01 -4.53 2.69
C ALA A 88 30.12 -5.69 3.18
N TRP A 89 28.91 -5.81 2.61
CA TRP A 89 27.98 -6.90 2.92
C TRP A 89 28.45 -8.25 2.37
N ALA A 90 29.04 -8.27 1.17
CA ALA A 90 29.61 -9.50 0.60
C ALA A 90 30.74 -10.03 1.48
N GLN A 91 31.66 -9.14 1.91
CA GLN A 91 32.75 -9.51 2.79
C GLN A 91 32.26 -9.95 4.19
N ALA A 92 31.30 -9.24 4.79
CA ALA A 92 30.75 -9.65 6.08
C ALA A 92 30.05 -11.03 6.01
N ASN A 93 29.38 -11.32 4.90
CA ASN A 93 28.75 -12.61 4.67
C ASN A 93 29.77 -13.72 4.45
N SER A 94 30.86 -13.49 3.70
CA SER A 94 31.89 -14.51 3.51
C SER A 94 32.63 -14.85 4.80
N GLU A 95 32.82 -13.86 5.70
CA GLU A 95 33.36 -14.09 7.04
C GLU A 95 32.38 -14.89 7.92
N GLY A 96 31.09 -14.56 7.87
CA GLY A 96 30.07 -15.07 8.79
C GLY A 96 29.33 -16.33 8.34
N ARG A 97 29.44 -16.73 7.07
CA ARG A 97 28.77 -17.90 6.52
C ARG A 97 29.74 -19.02 6.16
N LYS A 98 29.21 -20.23 6.13
CA LYS A 98 29.86 -21.43 5.61
C LYS A 98 29.62 -21.53 4.09
N ASN A 99 30.31 -22.46 3.44
CA ASN A 99 30.16 -22.69 2.00
C ASN A 99 28.75 -23.16 1.60
N ASN A 100 27.99 -23.73 2.54
CA ASN A 100 26.59 -24.14 2.32
C ASN A 100 25.57 -23.00 2.55
N GLY A 101 26.02 -21.78 2.83
CA GLY A 101 25.17 -20.61 3.05
C GLY A 101 24.69 -20.42 4.49
N ASP A 102 24.87 -21.41 5.36
CA ASP A 102 24.51 -21.30 6.78
C ASP A 102 25.44 -20.35 7.54
N PHE A 103 24.94 -19.77 8.63
CA PHE A 103 25.79 -19.02 9.53
C PHE A 103 26.77 -19.92 10.27
N ARG A 104 27.98 -19.42 10.50
CA ARG A 104 28.96 -20.06 11.38
C ARG A 104 28.47 -19.98 12.84
N ALA A 105 28.96 -20.85 13.72
CA ALA A 105 28.57 -20.84 15.13
C ALA A 105 28.85 -19.47 15.76
N GLY A 106 27.89 -18.93 16.52
CA GLY A 106 27.96 -17.59 17.11
C GLY A 106 27.81 -16.43 16.12
N TRP A 107 27.52 -16.71 14.85
CA TRP A 107 27.12 -15.72 13.86
C TRP A 107 25.61 -15.72 13.66
N ASN A 108 25.07 -14.53 13.47
CA ASN A 108 23.68 -14.29 13.12
C ASN A 108 23.62 -13.05 12.23
N GLN A 109 22.43 -12.79 11.68
CA GLN A 109 22.20 -11.66 10.79
C GLN A 109 22.57 -10.31 11.44
N LYS A 110 22.29 -10.15 12.75
CA LYS A 110 22.67 -8.93 13.51
C LYS A 110 24.18 -8.72 13.50
N ARG A 111 24.97 -9.77 13.77
CA ARG A 111 26.44 -9.72 13.77
C ARG A 111 27.00 -9.40 12.40
N VAL A 112 26.44 -10.00 11.34
CA VAL A 112 26.80 -9.70 9.95
C VAL A 112 26.53 -8.22 9.63
N ALA A 113 25.37 -7.69 10.00
CA ALA A 113 25.03 -6.28 9.78
C ALA A 113 25.98 -5.33 10.51
N THR A 114 26.30 -5.61 11.78
CA THR A 114 27.27 -4.83 12.56
C THR A 114 28.65 -4.89 11.91
N ARG A 115 29.07 -6.06 11.43
CA ARG A 115 30.36 -6.23 10.75
C ARG A 115 30.41 -5.50 9.42
N ALA A 116 29.37 -5.59 8.61
CA ALA A 116 29.24 -4.87 7.34
C ALA A 116 29.34 -3.35 7.55
N ASN A 117 28.69 -2.79 8.57
CA ASN A 117 28.81 -1.37 8.90
C ASN A 117 30.23 -0.97 9.33
N LYS A 118 30.94 -1.84 10.07
CA LYS A 118 32.36 -1.61 10.42
C LYS A 118 33.27 -1.64 9.18
N ILE A 119 33.03 -2.56 8.25
CA ILE A 119 33.78 -2.65 6.97
C ILE A 119 33.48 -1.43 6.10
N LEU A 120 32.21 -1.04 5.99
CA LEU A 120 31.77 0.11 5.19
C LEU A 120 32.44 1.41 5.63
N LYS A 121 32.62 1.63 6.94
CA LYS A 121 33.34 2.80 7.48
C LYS A 121 34.81 2.87 7.07
N ARG A 122 35.39 1.77 6.61
CA ARG A 122 36.80 1.67 6.19
C ARG A 122 36.98 1.74 4.67
N LEU A 123 35.88 1.75 3.89
CA LEU A 123 35.86 1.76 2.42
C LEU A 123 35.55 3.14 1.85
#